data_AF-A0A953HG99-F1
#
_entry.id   AF-A0A953HG99-F1
#
_cell.length_a   1.000
_cell.length_b   1.000
_cell.length_c   1.000
_cell.angle_alpha   90.00
_cell.angle_beta   90.00
_cell.angle_gamma   90.00
#
_symmetry.space_group_name_H-M   'P 1'
#
loop_
_entity.id
_entity.type
_entity.pdbx_description
1 polymer ?
#
loop_
_entity_poly.entity_id
_entity_poly.type
_entity_poly.pdbx_seq_one_letter_code
_entity_poly.pdbx_strand_id
1 'polypeptide(L)'
;MPAFGEWTVTLAGATQFDNGPSEDTIFSGSAHLTTLVGSDLRLGGFVGAVDVADETALTAGFEAQKYLANATLTGVVAYTTADDVDLDVWSVGGDAAFYVTDALRLNAGVSWLTIDDADVDGFTYGAGAEVPDRQHAVLGDGRLLALGHRGPGHRHLDRRPALQLRRRPAGARPRRRGPAGLGRHGHPRRSLSVEA
;
A
#
# COMPACT_ATOMS: atom_id res chain seq x y z
N MET A 1 9.62 22.31 20.75
CA MET A 1 10.38 21.20 20.15
C MET A 1 9.38 20.15 19.68
N PRO A 2 9.61 19.39 18.60
CA PRO A 2 8.72 18.30 18.21
C PRO A 2 8.62 17.28 19.36
N ALA A 3 7.43 16.72 19.57
CA ALA A 3 7.15 15.83 20.72
C ALA A 3 8.05 14.57 20.76
N PHE A 4 8.62 14.16 19.63
CA PHE A 4 9.42 12.94 19.48
C PHE A 4 10.85 13.19 18.95
N GLY A 5 11.30 14.45 18.86
CA GLY A 5 12.62 14.76 18.30
C GLY A 5 12.78 14.28 16.85
N GLU A 6 13.87 13.56 16.55
CA GLU A 6 14.16 12.96 15.23
C GLU A 6 13.40 11.64 14.96
N TRP A 7 12.68 11.13 15.96
CA TRP A 7 11.94 9.88 15.81
C TRP A 7 10.66 10.08 15.00
N THR A 8 10.40 9.11 14.13
CA THR A 8 9.16 8.93 13.38
C THR A 8 8.33 7.86 14.06
N VAL A 9 7.08 8.19 14.39
CA VAL A 9 6.08 7.23 14.85
C VAL A 9 5.13 6.93 13.69
N THR A 10 4.95 5.66 13.38
CA THR A 10 3.96 5.18 12.40
C THR A 10 2.98 4.28 13.11
N LEU A 11 1.68 4.54 12.94
CA LEU A 11 0.61 3.70 13.47
C LEU A 11 -0.20 3.16 12.29
N ALA A 12 -0.47 1.86 12.32
CA ALA A 12 -1.34 1.21 11.35
C ALA A 12 -2.39 0.38 12.09
N GLY A 13 -3.56 0.25 11.47
CA GLY A 13 -4.61 -0.61 11.98
C GLY A 13 -5.56 -1.04 10.88
N ALA A 14 -6.09 -2.25 11.00
CA ALA A 14 -7.05 -2.81 10.07
C ALA A 14 -8.11 -3.62 10.83
N THR A 15 -9.27 -3.76 10.22
CA THR A 15 -10.33 -4.64 10.69
C THR A 15 -10.90 -5.39 9.50
N GLN A 16 -11.20 -6.67 9.70
CA GLN A 16 -11.84 -7.52 8.72
C GLN A 16 -13.05 -8.18 9.37
N PHE A 17 -14.16 -8.21 8.65
CA PHE A 17 -15.40 -8.84 9.08
C PHE A 17 -15.63 -10.07 8.22
N ASP A 18 -15.79 -11.24 8.84
CA ASP A 18 -16.32 -12.40 8.15
C ASP A 18 -17.84 -12.49 8.37
N ASN A 19 -18.59 -12.71 7.30
CA ASN A 19 -20.05 -12.96 7.35
C ASN A 19 -20.34 -14.47 7.27
N GLY A 20 -19.39 -15.29 7.74
CA GLY A 20 -19.49 -16.74 7.86
C GLY A 20 -20.25 -17.19 9.11
N PRO A 21 -20.44 -18.51 9.28
CA PRO A 21 -21.22 -19.07 10.38
C PRO A 21 -20.64 -18.84 11.78
N SER A 22 -19.37 -18.42 11.91
CA SER A 22 -18.74 -18.08 13.19
C SER A 22 -18.79 -16.58 13.52
N GLU A 23 -19.23 -15.70 12.61
CA GLU A 23 -19.30 -14.23 12.79
C GLU A 23 -18.06 -13.62 13.47
N ASP A 24 -16.86 -13.98 13.00
CA ASP A 24 -15.60 -13.49 13.60
C ASP A 24 -15.20 -12.13 13.03
N THR A 25 -14.74 -11.23 13.91
CA THR A 25 -14.09 -9.98 13.54
C THR A 25 -12.60 -10.12 13.82
N ILE A 26 -11.77 -9.83 12.82
CA ILE A 26 -10.33 -9.75 12.99
C ILE A 26 -9.97 -8.28 13.17
N PHE A 27 -9.18 -7.97 14.19
CA PHE A 27 -8.58 -6.67 14.37
C PHE A 27 -7.07 -6.79 14.35
N SER A 28 -6.38 -5.86 13.69
CA SER A 28 -4.93 -5.77 13.76
C SER A 28 -4.47 -4.34 13.93
N GLY A 29 -3.36 -4.18 14.63
CA GLY A 29 -2.73 -2.89 14.85
C GLY A 29 -1.23 -3.03 14.99
N SER A 30 -0.50 -1.99 14.58
CA SER A 30 0.94 -1.89 14.83
C SER A 30 1.37 -0.46 15.11
N ALA A 31 2.46 -0.34 15.86
CA ALA A 31 3.16 0.89 16.14
C ALA A 31 4.65 0.69 15.86
N HIS A 32 5.19 1.54 15.00
CA HIS A 32 6.61 1.55 14.65
C HIS A 32 7.23 2.85 15.15
N LEU A 33 8.44 2.73 15.70
CA LEU A 33 9.25 3.85 16.17
C LEU A 33 10.63 3.76 15.51
N THR A 34 10.89 4.67 14.57
CA THR A 34 12.13 4.67 13.77
C THR A 34 12.84 6.01 13.80
N THR A 35 14.15 6.00 13.60
CA THR A 35 14.97 7.21 13.46
C THR A 35 15.93 7.08 12.29
N LEU A 36 16.30 8.21 11.69
CA LEU A 36 17.35 8.25 10.67
C LEU A 36 18.71 8.44 11.37
N VAL A 37 19.63 7.53 11.12
CA VAL A 37 21.02 7.59 11.58
C VAL A 37 21.92 7.94 10.41
N GLY A 38 22.56 9.10 10.48
CA GLY A 38 23.29 9.65 9.34
C GLY A 38 22.33 10.14 8.25
N SER A 39 22.70 9.95 6.98
CA SER A 39 21.90 10.42 5.84
C SER A 39 21.13 9.33 5.11
N ASP A 40 21.38 8.06 5.43
CA ASP A 40 21.02 6.95 4.54
C ASP A 40 20.61 5.65 5.26
N LEU A 41 20.57 5.62 6.60
CA LEU A 41 20.14 4.45 7.36
C LEU A 41 19.00 4.83 8.29
N ARG A 42 17.84 4.20 8.15
CA ARG A 42 16.76 4.26 9.14
C ARG A 42 16.77 2.98 9.96
N LEU A 43 16.60 3.10 11.26
CA LEU A 43 16.51 1.95 12.17
C LEU A 43 15.49 2.22 13.26
N GLY A 44 14.92 1.16 13.79
CA GLY A 44 13.91 1.26 14.82
C GLY A 44 13.39 -0.09 15.27
N GLY A 45 12.28 -0.04 15.98
CA GLY A 45 11.55 -1.22 16.39
C GLY A 45 10.05 -0.99 16.30
N PHE A 46 9.32 -2.07 16.44
CA PHE A 46 7.87 -2.05 16.35
C PHE A 46 7.25 -3.05 17.31
N VAL A 47 5.99 -2.79 17.61
CA VAL A 47 5.08 -3.72 18.27
C VAL A 47 3.80 -3.81 17.45
N GLY A 48 3.17 -4.97 17.46
CA GLY A 48 1.90 -5.23 16.80
C GLY A 48 1.07 -6.20 17.59
N ALA A 49 -0.23 -6.17 17.32
CA ALA A 49 -1.18 -7.12 17.85
C ALA A 49 -2.15 -7.51 16.73
N VAL A 50 -2.51 -8.78 16.68
CA VAL A 50 -3.60 -9.29 15.85
C VAL A 50 -4.52 -10.08 16.74
N ASP A 51 -5.77 -9.67 16.77
CA ASP A 51 -6.87 -10.32 17.48
C ASP A 51 -7.71 -11.09 16.45
N VAL A 52 -7.85 -12.40 16.67
CA VAL A 52 -8.62 -13.31 15.82
C VAL A 52 -9.50 -14.18 16.71
N ALA A 53 -10.81 -14.02 16.58
CA ALA A 53 -11.80 -14.67 17.45
C ALA A 53 -11.54 -14.36 18.94
N ASP A 54 -11.14 -15.35 19.74
CA ASP A 54 -10.88 -15.20 21.18
C ASP A 54 -9.37 -15.16 21.52
N GLU A 55 -8.48 -15.06 20.52
CA GLU A 55 -7.02 -15.10 20.69
C GLU A 55 -6.35 -13.80 20.23
N THR A 56 -5.32 -13.36 20.95
CA THR A 56 -4.48 -12.20 20.60
C THR A 56 -3.02 -12.62 20.43
N ALA A 57 -2.53 -12.58 19.19
CA ALA A 57 -1.11 -12.67 18.89
C ALA A 57 -0.40 -11.31 19.06
N LEU A 58 0.67 -11.26 19.84
CA LEU A 58 1.53 -10.09 20.02
C LEU A 58 2.85 -10.26 19.28
N THR A 59 3.23 -9.26 18.48
CA THR A 59 4.50 -9.23 17.77
C THR A 59 5.35 -8.07 18.27
N ALA A 60 6.66 -8.31 18.45
CA ALA A 60 7.65 -7.26 18.65
C ALA A 60 8.88 -7.52 17.78
N GLY A 61 9.53 -6.45 17.31
CA GLY A 61 10.67 -6.62 16.42
C GLY A 61 11.53 -5.39 16.20
N PHE A 62 12.59 -5.60 15.43
CA PHE A 62 13.50 -4.58 14.97
C PHE A 62 13.45 -4.47 13.45
N GLU A 63 13.58 -3.24 12.95
CA GLU A 63 13.59 -2.95 11.53
C GLU A 63 14.72 -2.00 11.15
N ALA A 64 15.29 -2.21 9.97
CA ALA A 64 16.31 -1.36 9.39
C ALA A 64 16.07 -1.16 7.90
N GLN A 65 16.33 0.06 7.41
CA GLN A 65 16.25 0.43 6.01
C GLN A 65 17.48 1.22 5.59
N LYS A 66 18.24 0.70 4.63
CA LYS A 66 19.36 1.40 4.01
C LYS A 66 18.92 2.00 2.68
N TYR A 67 18.99 3.32 2.57
CA TYR A 67 18.74 4.06 1.36
C TYR A 67 20.03 4.17 0.55
N LEU A 68 20.03 3.61 -0.65
CA LEU A 68 21.09 3.70 -1.64
C LEU A 68 20.64 4.65 -2.76
N ALA A 69 21.56 5.03 -3.66
CA ALA A 69 21.27 6.02 -4.71
C ALA A 69 20.04 5.66 -5.57
N ASN A 70 19.87 4.39 -5.90
CA ASN A 70 18.77 3.86 -6.72
C ASN A 70 18.10 2.63 -6.10
N ALA A 71 18.36 2.37 -4.82
CA ALA A 71 17.82 1.19 -4.15
C ALA A 71 17.47 1.47 -2.69
N THR A 72 16.64 0.63 -2.11
CA THR A 72 16.39 0.58 -0.68
C THR A 72 16.47 -0.86 -0.26
N LEU A 73 17.28 -1.15 0.76
CA LEU A 73 17.34 -2.46 1.38
C LEU A 73 16.64 -2.38 2.73
N THR A 74 15.68 -3.27 2.97
CA THR A 74 14.95 -3.38 4.23
C THR A 74 15.27 -4.72 4.87
N GLY A 75 15.40 -4.74 6.19
CA GLY A 75 15.54 -5.96 6.98
C GLY A 75 14.71 -5.88 8.25
N VAL A 76 14.11 -7.00 8.63
CA VAL A 76 13.26 -7.13 9.82
C VAL A 76 13.58 -8.43 10.53
N VAL A 77 13.60 -8.37 11.86
CA VAL A 77 13.52 -9.55 12.73
C VAL A 77 12.39 -9.32 13.72
N ALA A 78 11.56 -10.34 13.94
CA ALA A 78 10.43 -10.24 14.82
C ALA A 78 10.20 -11.54 15.59
N TYR A 79 9.67 -11.39 16.78
CA TYR A 79 9.13 -12.46 17.60
C TYR A 79 7.64 -12.25 17.78
N THR A 80 6.85 -13.31 17.60
CA THR A 80 5.40 -13.31 17.81
C THR A 80 5.02 -14.39 18.80
N THR A 81 4.15 -14.06 19.74
CA THR A 81 3.61 -15.00 20.71
C THR A 81 2.10 -14.91 20.80
N ALA A 82 1.42 -16.01 21.09
CA ALA A 82 -0.01 -16.06 21.38
C ALA A 82 -0.26 -17.09 22.51
N ASP A 83 -0.79 -16.61 23.63
CA ASP A 83 -0.79 -17.36 24.90
C ASP A 83 -1.82 -18.49 24.93
N ASP A 84 -3.00 -18.34 24.31
CA ASP A 84 -4.07 -19.35 24.42
C ASP A 84 -3.87 -20.54 23.46
N VAL A 85 -2.99 -20.40 22.46
CA VAL A 85 -2.64 -21.44 21.48
C VAL A 85 -1.20 -21.96 21.57
N ASP A 86 -0.45 -21.61 22.63
CA ASP A 86 0.96 -21.99 22.83
C ASP A 86 1.79 -21.76 21.55
N LEU A 87 1.78 -20.52 21.04
CA LEU A 87 2.46 -20.16 19.80
C LEU A 87 3.66 -19.27 20.09
N ASP A 88 4.84 -19.71 19.67
CA ASP A 88 6.07 -18.91 19.68
C ASP A 88 6.74 -18.93 18.30
N VAL A 89 6.87 -17.76 17.68
CA VAL A 89 7.36 -17.61 16.31
C VAL A 89 8.52 -16.64 16.23
N TRP A 90 9.66 -17.09 15.71
CA TRP A 90 10.73 -16.21 15.25
C TRP A 90 10.63 -16.01 13.75
N SER A 91 10.80 -14.78 13.29
CA SER A 91 10.88 -14.48 11.86
C SER A 91 12.02 -13.54 11.55
N VAL A 92 12.64 -13.76 10.39
CA VAL A 92 13.65 -12.87 9.81
C VAL A 92 13.35 -12.70 8.34
N GLY A 93 13.46 -11.47 7.84
CA GLY A 93 13.20 -11.19 6.44
C GLY A 93 13.91 -9.95 5.97
N GLY A 94 13.96 -9.82 4.65
CA GLY A 94 14.45 -8.61 4.02
C GLY A 94 13.97 -8.49 2.58
N ASP A 95 13.93 -7.25 2.12
CA ASP A 95 13.59 -6.92 0.75
C ASP A 95 14.54 -5.87 0.18
N ALA A 96 14.65 -5.88 -1.14
CA ALA A 96 15.34 -4.88 -1.91
C ALA A 96 14.36 -4.28 -2.92
N ALA A 97 14.24 -2.95 -2.89
CA ALA A 97 13.56 -2.18 -3.91
C ALA A 97 14.59 -1.43 -4.76
N PHE A 98 14.48 -1.50 -6.09
CA PHE A 98 15.43 -0.92 -7.03
C PHE A 98 14.72 -0.11 -8.12
N TYR A 99 15.10 1.15 -8.30
CA TYR A 99 14.62 1.97 -9.40
C TYR A 99 15.50 1.75 -10.63
N VAL A 100 14.96 1.00 -11.59
CA VAL A 100 15.62 0.76 -12.90
C VAL A 100 15.59 2.05 -13.73
N THR A 101 14.47 2.76 -13.64
CA THR A 101 14.27 4.10 -14.23
C THR A 101 13.41 4.91 -13.27
N ASP A 102 13.27 6.22 -13.50
CA ASP A 102 12.37 7.09 -12.73
C ASP A 102 10.89 6.65 -12.77
N ALA A 103 10.52 5.78 -13.73
CA ALA A 103 9.16 5.29 -13.94
C ALA A 103 9.01 3.77 -13.74
N LEU A 104 10.06 3.07 -13.31
CA LEU A 104 10.03 1.63 -13.08
C LEU A 104 10.82 1.27 -11.83
N ARG A 105 10.10 0.74 -10.85
CA ARG A 105 10.66 0.19 -9.61
C ARG A 105 10.46 -1.32 -9.63
N LEU A 106 11.51 -2.07 -9.34
CA LEU A 106 11.47 -3.50 -9.08
C LEU A 106 11.61 -3.73 -7.57
N ASN A 107 11.01 -4.80 -7.06
CA ASN A 107 11.21 -5.23 -5.69
C ASN A 107 11.37 -6.75 -5.62
N ALA A 108 12.19 -7.23 -4.70
CA ALA A 108 12.32 -8.65 -4.39
C ALA A 108 12.60 -8.82 -2.90
N GLY A 109 12.09 -9.90 -2.32
CA GLY A 109 12.28 -10.15 -0.89
C GLY A 109 12.18 -11.62 -0.56
N VAL A 110 12.72 -11.95 0.62
CA VAL A 110 12.69 -13.28 1.21
C VAL A 110 12.45 -13.16 2.71
N SER A 111 11.77 -14.14 3.27
CA SER A 111 11.62 -14.26 4.72
C SER A 111 11.62 -15.73 5.12
N TRP A 112 12.03 -15.97 6.36
CA TRP A 112 12.02 -17.25 7.00
C TRP A 112 11.42 -17.10 8.40
N LEU A 113 10.74 -18.14 8.87
CA LEU A 113 10.19 -18.20 10.21
C LEU A 113 10.31 -19.61 10.81
N THR A 114 10.39 -19.69 12.13
CA THR A 114 10.20 -20.93 12.92
C THR A 114 8.97 -20.80 13.76
N ILE A 115 8.33 -21.93 14.06
CA ILE A 115 7.36 -22.07 15.12
C ILE A 115 7.94 -23.08 16.09
N ASP A 116 8.40 -22.60 17.25
CA ASP A 116 9.21 -23.40 18.16
C ASP A 116 8.40 -24.58 18.75
N ASP A 117 7.15 -24.34 19.16
CA ASP A 117 6.30 -25.40 19.75
C ASP A 117 5.75 -26.42 18.74
N ALA A 118 5.83 -26.11 17.45
CA ALA A 118 5.32 -26.98 16.38
C ALA A 118 6.43 -27.69 15.58
N ASP A 119 7.71 -27.37 15.82
CA ASP A 119 8.84 -27.80 14.97
C ASP A 119 8.59 -27.52 13.47
N VAL A 120 7.95 -26.39 13.15
CA VAL A 120 7.62 -26.00 11.77
C VAL A 120 8.47 -24.83 11.31
N ASP A 121 9.09 -24.98 10.14
CA ASP A 121 9.78 -23.89 9.45
C ASP A 121 8.96 -23.39 8.25
N GLY A 122 8.95 -22.08 8.04
CA GLY A 122 8.35 -21.42 6.88
C GLY A 122 9.38 -20.62 6.08
N PHE A 123 9.35 -20.73 4.75
CA PHE A 123 10.15 -19.88 3.86
C PHE A 123 9.25 -19.24 2.81
N THR A 124 9.35 -17.92 2.66
CA THR A 124 8.61 -17.13 1.68
C THR A 124 9.58 -16.33 0.84
N TYR A 125 9.28 -16.19 -0.46
CA TYR A 125 10.01 -15.32 -1.36
C TYR A 125 9.06 -14.70 -2.37
N GLY A 126 9.42 -13.53 -2.89
CA GLY A 126 8.60 -12.83 -3.88
C GLY A 126 9.37 -11.78 -4.65
N ALA A 127 8.84 -11.42 -5.81
CA ALA A 127 9.33 -10.31 -6.61
C ALA A 127 8.16 -9.58 -7.28
N GLY A 128 8.35 -8.29 -7.53
CA GLY A 128 7.33 -7.41 -8.10
C GLY A 128 7.93 -6.26 -8.91
N ALA A 129 7.05 -5.59 -9.65
CA ALA A 129 7.37 -4.40 -10.41
C ALA A 129 6.25 -3.38 -10.27
N GLU A 130 6.62 -2.13 -10.10
CA GLU A 130 5.71 -0.99 -9.99
C GLU A 130 6.01 0.00 -11.11
N VAL A 131 4.95 0.37 -11.84
CA VAL A 131 4.96 1.44 -12.84
C VAL A 131 3.96 2.48 -12.37
N PRO A 132 4.39 3.68 -11.96
CA PRO A 132 3.47 4.70 -11.46
C PRO A 132 2.49 5.12 -12.55
N ASP A 133 1.19 4.97 -12.28
CA ASP A 133 0.16 5.47 -13.19
C ASP A 133 0.07 7.00 -13.09
N ARG A 134 -0.07 7.67 -14.24
CA ARG A 134 -0.29 9.12 -14.26
C ARG A 134 -1.73 9.40 -13.87
N GLN A 135 -1.97 9.67 -12.60
CA GLN A 135 -3.29 10.16 -12.18
C GLN A 135 -3.59 11.51 -12.86
N HIS A 136 -4.62 11.52 -13.69
CA HIS A 136 -5.18 12.72 -14.28
C HIS A 136 -6.24 13.30 -13.32
N ALA A 137 -5.98 14.45 -12.72
CA ALA A 137 -7.01 15.18 -12.00
C ALA A 137 -7.93 15.88 -13.01
N VAL A 138 -9.20 15.45 -13.06
CA VAL A 138 -10.27 16.19 -13.74
C VAL A 138 -10.80 17.21 -12.74
N LEU A 139 -10.54 18.50 -12.98
CA LEU A 139 -11.21 19.55 -12.23
C LEU A 139 -12.73 19.52 -12.54
N GLY A 140 -13.56 19.90 -11.56
CA GLY A 140 -15.04 19.84 -11.63
C GLY A 140 -15.69 20.58 -12.80
N ASP A 141 -14.92 21.33 -13.57
CA ASP A 141 -15.26 22.05 -14.79
C ASP A 141 -14.80 21.34 -16.09
N GLY A 142 -14.43 20.06 -16.01
CA GLY A 142 -14.14 19.19 -17.16
C GLY A 142 -12.77 19.44 -17.81
N ARG A 143 -11.87 20.15 -17.14
CA ARG A 143 -10.50 20.39 -17.58
C ARG A 143 -9.56 19.34 -16.99
N LEU A 144 -8.86 18.63 -17.87
CA LEU A 144 -7.75 17.75 -17.53
C LEU A 144 -6.54 18.59 -17.11
N LEU A 145 -6.16 18.52 -15.84
CA LEU A 145 -4.82 18.93 -15.42
C LEU A 145 -3.93 17.68 -15.42
N ALA A 146 -2.98 17.64 -16.35
CA ALA A 146 -1.82 16.78 -16.16
C ALA A 146 -1.04 17.35 -14.96
N LEU A 147 -1.11 16.68 -13.81
CA LEU A 147 -0.18 16.96 -12.72
C LEU A 147 1.18 16.40 -13.15
N GLY A 148 1.92 17.20 -13.90
CA GLY A 148 3.27 16.86 -14.31
C GLY A 148 4.17 16.81 -13.08
N HIS A 149 4.82 15.66 -12.88
CA HIS A 149 5.94 15.52 -11.97
C HIS A 149 7.05 16.51 -12.40
N ARG A 150 7.31 17.55 -11.58
CA ARG A 150 8.54 18.34 -11.70
C ARG A 150 9.62 17.67 -10.86
N GLY A 151 10.43 16.84 -11.52
CA GLY A 151 11.75 16.49 -11.00
C GLY A 151 12.65 17.75 -10.92
N PRO A 152 13.67 17.75 -10.05
CA PRO A 152 14.55 18.90 -9.89
C PRO A 152 15.60 18.93 -11.01
N GLY A 153 15.64 19.99 -11.82
CA GLY A 153 16.75 20.18 -12.75
C GLY A 153 16.58 21.24 -13.84
N HIS A 154 17.24 22.37 -13.60
CA HIS A 154 17.79 23.32 -14.58
C HIS A 154 16.87 24.24 -15.41
N ARG A 155 17.19 25.54 -15.27
CA ARG A 155 16.64 26.71 -15.94
C ARG A 155 16.81 26.63 -17.47
N HIS A 156 15.78 27.04 -18.21
CA HIS A 156 15.96 28.03 -19.28
C HIS A 156 14.65 28.78 -19.56
N LEU A 157 14.76 30.10 -19.63
CA LEU A 157 13.70 31.03 -20.03
C LEU A 157 13.25 30.73 -21.47
N ASP A 158 11.95 30.69 -21.73
CA ASP A 158 11.42 31.47 -22.84
C ASP A 158 9.96 31.92 -22.59
N ARG A 159 9.73 33.21 -22.86
CA ARG A 159 8.46 33.92 -22.74
C ARG A 159 7.78 33.86 -24.10
N ARG A 160 6.53 33.37 -24.23
CA ARG A 160 5.51 34.00 -25.10
C ARG A 160 4.08 33.73 -24.62
N PRO A 161 3.16 34.72 -24.76
CA PRO A 161 1.82 34.65 -24.18
C PRO A 161 0.74 34.18 -25.17
N ALA A 162 -0.31 33.61 -24.57
CA ALA A 162 -1.74 33.62 -24.91
C ALA A 162 -2.18 33.63 -26.39
N LEU A 163 -2.96 32.61 -26.76
CA LEU A 163 -4.06 32.77 -27.72
C LEU A 163 -5.39 32.36 -27.05
N GLN A 164 -6.11 33.35 -26.54
CA GLN A 164 -7.55 33.23 -26.30
C GLN A 164 -8.26 33.27 -27.66
N LEU A 165 -9.03 32.24 -28.01
CA LEU A 165 -10.12 32.42 -28.97
C LEU A 165 -11.46 32.24 -28.25
N ARG A 166 -12.20 33.35 -28.18
CA ARG A 166 -13.56 33.45 -27.65
C ARG A 166 -14.58 33.23 -28.77
N ARG A 167 -15.65 32.51 -28.39
CA ARG A 167 -17.06 32.62 -28.83
C ARG A 167 -17.45 32.18 -30.26
N ARG A 168 -18.40 31.25 -30.35
CA ARG A 168 -19.86 31.59 -30.42
C ARG A 168 -20.77 30.37 -30.13
N PRO A 169 -21.97 30.60 -29.55
CA PRO A 169 -23.00 29.58 -29.30
C PRO A 169 -24.15 29.63 -30.33
N ALA A 170 -24.80 28.50 -30.56
CA ALA A 170 -26.21 28.28 -30.96
C ALA A 170 -26.29 26.79 -31.37
N GLY A 171 -27.14 25.93 -30.82
CA GLY A 171 -28.55 26.12 -30.57
C GLY A 171 -29.33 25.33 -31.63
N ALA A 172 -29.53 24.03 -31.41
CA ALA A 172 -30.56 23.22 -32.09
C ALA A 172 -30.79 21.88 -31.35
N ARG A 173 -31.79 21.86 -30.47
CA ARG A 173 -32.61 20.66 -30.22
C ARG A 173 -33.73 20.69 -31.27
N PRO A 174 -34.30 19.55 -31.74
CA PRO A 174 -35.42 19.01 -30.97
C PRO A 174 -35.77 17.51 -31.13
N ARG A 175 -36.66 17.08 -30.21
CA ARG A 175 -37.71 16.03 -30.28
C ARG A 175 -37.37 14.57 -29.95
N ARG A 176 -37.66 14.26 -28.68
CA ARG A 176 -38.53 13.17 -28.17
C ARG A 176 -39.28 12.34 -29.24
N ARG A 177 -39.10 11.02 -29.17
CA ARG A 177 -40.14 9.99 -29.25
C ARG A 177 -39.80 8.90 -28.22
N GLY A 178 -40.73 8.56 -27.33
CA GLY A 178 -40.79 7.25 -26.66
C GLY A 178 -42.02 6.51 -27.19
N PRO A 179 -42.55 5.49 -26.47
CA PRO A 179 -41.92 4.54 -25.54
C PRO A 179 -42.25 3.07 -25.91
N ALA A 180 -41.82 2.11 -25.08
CA ALA A 180 -42.50 0.84 -24.69
C ALA A 180 -41.65 -0.45 -24.79
N GLY A 181 -41.80 -1.30 -23.77
CA GLY A 181 -41.47 -2.74 -23.77
C GLY A 181 -40.42 -3.14 -22.72
N LEU A 182 -40.82 -3.55 -21.50
CA LEU A 182 -40.91 -4.97 -21.08
C LEU A 182 -39.54 -5.69 -21.20
N GLY A 183 -38.76 -5.94 -20.15
CA GLY A 183 -39.10 -6.61 -18.89
C GLY A 183 -38.47 -8.00 -18.90
N ARG A 184 -37.53 -8.30 -18.00
CA ARG A 184 -37.37 -9.59 -17.30
C ARG A 184 -36.07 -9.67 -16.48
N HIS A 185 -36.27 -10.21 -15.27
CA HIS A 185 -35.28 -10.71 -14.33
C HIS A 185 -34.39 -11.81 -14.92
N GLY A 186 -33.13 -11.85 -14.48
CA GLY A 186 -32.23 -13.00 -14.61
C GLY A 186 -30.99 -12.80 -13.73
N HIS A 187 -30.85 -13.64 -12.70
CA HIS A 187 -29.78 -13.65 -11.70
C HIS A 187 -28.35 -13.74 -12.28
N PRO A 188 -27.34 -13.17 -11.61
CA PRO A 188 -25.94 -13.46 -11.90
C PRO A 188 -25.52 -14.83 -11.34
N ARG A 189 -24.93 -15.67 -12.19
CA ARG A 189 -24.19 -16.87 -11.78
C ARG A 189 -22.86 -16.46 -11.16
N ARG A 190 -22.63 -16.87 -9.92
CA ARG A 190 -21.33 -16.87 -9.24
C ARG A 190 -20.36 -17.82 -9.98
N SER A 191 -19.22 -17.32 -10.41
CA SER A 191 -18.04 -18.13 -10.72
C SER A 191 -17.18 -18.22 -9.46
N LEU A 192 -17.09 -19.41 -8.87
CA LEU A 192 -16.03 -19.78 -7.94
C LEU A 192 -14.75 -19.96 -8.76
N SER A 193 -13.69 -19.25 -8.39
CA SER A 193 -12.32 -19.66 -8.66
C SER A 193 -11.68 -19.95 -7.31
N VAL A 194 -11.28 -21.20 -7.12
CA VAL A 194 -10.42 -21.67 -6.04
C VAL A 194 -9.00 -21.56 -6.58
N GLU A 195 -8.14 -20.81 -5.91
CA GLU A 195 -6.69 -20.91 -6.10
C GLU A 195 -6.08 -21.42 -4.79
N ALA A 196 -5.14 -22.34 -4.97
CA ALA A 196 -4.41 -23.08 -3.95
C ALA A 196 -3.15 -22.32 -3.52
#